data_AF-A0A7W5LWB3-F1
#
_entry.id   AF-A0A7W5LWB3-F1
#
_cell.length_a   1.000
_cell.length_b   1.000
_cell.length_c   1.000
_cell.angle_alpha   90.00
_cell.angle_beta   90.00
_cell.angle_gamma   90.00
#
_symmetry.space_group_name_H-M   'P 1'
#
loop_
_entity.id
_entity.type
_entity.pdbx_description
1 polymer ?
#
loop_
_entity_poly.entity_id
_entity_poly.type
_entity_poly.pdbx_seq_one_letter_code
_entity_poly.pdbx_strand_id
1 'polypeptide(L)'
;MLAQRKQGRHRYFTLADEAVARLIESMMGFAASRGHLRHQPGPKDPALRKARICYDHLAGDFGVRMLDSLVASGSIDAIGDGLAVTAKGESDLQCIGIDVGSLKSSRRPLCRSCLDWSERRAHLAGSLGKALLSNFMEKGWARRMPESRSVVFSPEGERQFLKLFPLEN
;
A
#
# COMPACT_ATOMS: atom_id res chain seq x y z
N MET A 1 -2.91 23.48 -15.61
CA MET A 1 -2.95 22.95 -14.23
C MET A 1 -2.53 21.47 -14.22
N LEU A 2 -1.26 21.27 -14.54
CA LEU A 2 -0.40 20.08 -14.57
C LEU A 2 0.45 20.25 -15.84
N ALA A 3 1.77 20.36 -15.70
CA ALA A 3 2.70 20.36 -16.82
C ALA A 3 3.20 18.93 -17.06
N GLN A 4 3.02 18.45 -18.29
CA GLN A 4 3.51 17.15 -18.70
C GLN A 4 4.88 17.31 -19.37
N ARG A 5 5.92 16.66 -18.83
CA ARG A 5 7.21 16.50 -19.53
C ARG A 5 7.36 15.07 -20.03
N LYS A 6 7.75 14.92 -21.29
CA LYS A 6 8.00 13.62 -21.91
C LYS A 6 9.50 13.34 -21.85
N GLN A 7 9.90 12.25 -21.20
CA GLN A 7 11.28 11.77 -21.19
C GLN A 7 11.27 10.30 -21.58
N GLY A 8 11.69 10.02 -22.81
CA GLY A 8 11.58 8.69 -23.41
C GLY A 8 10.14 8.18 -23.47
N ARG A 9 9.89 6.99 -22.93
CA ARG A 9 8.55 6.37 -22.84
C ARG A 9 7.73 6.86 -21.64
N HIS A 10 8.31 7.65 -20.74
CA HIS A 10 7.64 8.11 -19.53
C HIS A 10 7.09 9.53 -19.67
N ARG A 11 5.97 9.77 -18.99
CA ARG A 11 5.33 11.08 -18.87
C ARG A 11 5.39 11.49 -17.41
N TYR A 12 6.11 12.57 -17.14
CA TYR A 12 6.20 13.17 -15.82
C TYR A 12 5.18 14.29 -15.73
N PHE A 13 4.41 14.32 -14.64
CA PHE A 13 3.43 15.37 -14.38
C PHE A 13 3.90 16.17 -13.17
N THR A 14 3.97 17.48 -13.32
CA THR A 14 4.30 18.43 -12.25
C THR A 14 3.19 19.47 -12.18
N LEU A 15 3.09 20.25 -11.10
CA LEU A 15 2.25 21.45 -11.16
C LEU A 15 2.77 22.37 -12.26
N ALA A 16 1.85 23.04 -12.96
CA ALA A 16 2.22 23.80 -14.15
C ALA A 16 3.21 24.94 -13.84
N ASP A 17 3.07 25.52 -12.65
CA ASP A 17 3.90 26.60 -12.13
C ASP A 17 3.62 26.79 -10.63
N GLU A 18 4.36 27.71 -10.02
CA GLU A 18 4.24 28.06 -8.61
C GLU A 18 2.91 28.79 -8.29
N ALA A 19 2.34 29.54 -9.23
CA ALA A 19 1.06 30.20 -9.01
C ALA A 19 -0.08 29.18 -8.84
N VAL A 20 -0.04 28.07 -9.59
CA VAL A 20 -0.92 26.92 -9.40
C VAL A 20 -0.72 26.29 -8.02
N ALA A 21 0.51 26.13 -7.55
CA ALA A 21 0.80 25.60 -6.21
C ALA A 21 0.21 26.51 -5.12
N ARG A 22 0.48 27.82 -5.18
CA ARG A 22 -0.04 28.82 -4.24
C ARG A 22 -1.57 28.90 -4.24
N LEU A 23 -2.21 28.72 -5.40
CA LEU A 23 -3.66 28.66 -5.50
C LEU A 23 -4.22 27.42 -4.78
N ILE A 24 -3.63 26.24 -5.02
CA ILE A 24 -4.03 25.01 -4.34
C ILE A 24 -3.84 25.14 -2.82
N GLU A 25 -2.71 25.70 -2.37
CA GLU A 25 -2.45 25.98 -0.96
C GLU A 25 -3.45 26.97 -0.35
N SER A 26 -3.77 28.05 -1.07
CA SER A 26 -4.76 29.04 -0.63
C SER A 26 -6.16 28.43 -0.51
N MET A 27 -6.55 27.56 -1.44
CA MET A 27 -7.80 26.81 -1.39
C MET A 27 -7.82 25.82 -0.23
N MET A 28 -6.71 25.12 0.03
CA MET A 28 -6.56 24.25 1.19
C MET A 28 -6.68 25.03 2.50
N GLY A 29 -6.01 26.19 2.62
CA GLY A 29 -6.12 27.08 3.77
C GLY A 29 -7.52 27.66 3.97
N PHE A 30 -8.22 28.00 2.89
CA PHE A 30 -9.61 28.45 2.94
C PHE A 30 -10.58 27.34 3.37
N ALA A 31 -10.42 26.12 2.81
CA ALA A 31 -11.19 24.96 3.26
C ALA A 31 -10.89 24.64 4.73
N ALA A 32 -9.65 24.86 5.17
CA ALA A 32 -9.23 24.67 6.54
C ALA A 32 -9.93 25.63 7.51
N SER A 33 -9.95 26.93 7.18
CA SER A 33 -10.56 27.96 8.01
C SER A 33 -12.08 27.80 8.17
N ARG A 34 -12.73 27.08 7.25
CA ARG A 34 -14.16 26.75 7.28
C ARG A 34 -14.48 25.42 7.99
N GLY A 35 -13.50 24.74 8.57
CA GLY A 35 -13.70 23.45 9.25
C GLY A 35 -13.93 22.28 8.28
N HIS A 36 -13.71 22.47 6.98
CA HIS A 36 -13.84 21.42 5.96
C HIS A 36 -12.60 20.49 5.88
N LEU A 37 -11.67 20.57 6.84
CA LEU A 37 -10.59 19.58 7.03
C LEU A 37 -11.10 18.19 7.37
N ARG A 38 -12.36 18.06 7.80
CA ARG A 38 -12.96 16.79 8.26
C ARG A 38 -13.30 15.80 7.14
N HIS A 39 -12.94 16.07 5.89
CA HIS A 39 -13.04 15.03 4.87
C HIS A 39 -11.81 14.12 4.98
N GLN A 40 -11.92 13.04 5.75
CA GLN A 40 -10.97 11.93 5.66
C GLN A 40 -10.98 11.44 4.20
N PRO A 41 -9.87 11.59 3.45
CA PRO A 41 -9.77 11.02 2.12
C PRO A 41 -9.96 9.50 2.23
N GLY A 42 -10.73 8.91 1.32
CA GLY A 42 -10.96 7.47 1.32
C GLY A 42 -12.43 7.06 1.39
N PRO A 43 -12.69 5.74 1.40
CA PRO A 43 -14.04 5.20 1.49
C PRO A 43 -14.71 5.57 2.82
N LYS A 44 -16.00 5.96 2.78
CA LYS A 44 -16.79 6.13 4.01
C LYS A 44 -16.96 4.80 4.76
N ASP A 45 -17.13 3.71 3.99
CA ASP A 45 -17.25 2.35 4.49
C ASP A 45 -16.00 1.92 5.29
N PRO A 46 -16.13 1.61 6.60
CA PRO A 46 -15.04 1.12 7.42
C PRO A 46 -14.36 -0.14 6.89
N ALA A 47 -15.10 -1.04 6.23
CA ALA A 47 -14.52 -2.27 5.70
C ALA A 47 -13.51 -2.00 4.58
N LEU A 48 -13.84 -1.07 3.68
CA LEU A 48 -12.93 -0.65 2.60
C LEU A 48 -11.72 0.16 3.09
N ARG A 49 -11.85 0.85 4.24
CA ARG A 49 -10.71 1.50 4.89
C ARG A 49 -9.79 0.47 5.54
N LYS A 50 -10.35 -0.51 6.25
CA LYS A 50 -9.59 -1.55 6.94
C LYS A 50 -8.73 -2.38 5.99
N ALA A 51 -9.36 -2.98 4.99
CA ALA A 51 -8.67 -3.87 4.05
C ALA A 51 -9.42 -3.94 2.72
N ARG A 52 -8.70 -3.72 1.63
CA ARG A 52 -9.26 -3.81 0.28
C ARG A 52 -8.22 -4.24 -0.73
N ILE A 53 -8.69 -4.57 -1.92
CA ILE A 53 -7.85 -4.76 -3.09
C ILE A 53 -7.65 -3.42 -3.77
N CYS A 54 -6.38 -3.03 -3.96
CA CYS A 54 -6.04 -1.92 -4.84
C CYS A 54 -6.16 -2.36 -6.31
N TYR A 55 -5.23 -3.21 -6.75
CA TYR A 55 -5.29 -3.89 -8.06
C TYR A 55 -5.33 -5.40 -7.86
N ASP A 56 -4.25 -5.92 -7.28
CA ASP A 56 -4.06 -7.34 -7.01
C ASP A 56 -3.28 -7.60 -5.71
N HIS A 57 -3.16 -6.56 -4.88
CA HIS A 57 -2.44 -6.56 -3.61
C HIS A 57 -3.26 -5.82 -2.55
N LEU A 58 -2.92 -6.08 -1.29
CA LEU A 58 -3.63 -5.56 -0.13
C LEU A 58 -3.38 -4.06 0.05
N ALA A 59 -4.45 -3.32 0.38
CA ALA A 59 -4.46 -1.88 0.58
C ALA A 59 -5.42 -1.51 1.73
N GLY A 60 -5.51 -0.22 2.05
CA GLY A 60 -6.11 0.26 3.29
C GLY A 60 -5.17 0.09 4.48
N ASP A 61 -5.71 0.24 5.68
CA ASP A 61 -4.97 0.16 6.94
C ASP A 61 -4.07 -1.09 7.02
N PHE A 62 -4.61 -2.26 6.68
CA PHE A 62 -3.84 -3.51 6.71
C PHE A 62 -2.73 -3.54 5.65
N GLY A 63 -2.97 -2.98 4.46
CA GLY A 63 -1.94 -2.91 3.43
C GLY A 63 -0.76 -2.03 3.82
N VAL A 64 -1.04 -0.89 4.47
CA VAL A 64 -0.02 0.04 4.99
C VAL A 64 0.71 -0.58 6.17
N ARG A 65 -0.03 -1.09 7.17
CA ARG A 65 0.53 -1.79 8.34
C ARG A 65 1.48 -2.91 7.97
N MET A 66 1.12 -3.71 6.97
CA MET A 66 1.97 -4.79 6.48
C MET A 66 3.32 -4.26 5.97
N LEU A 67 3.30 -3.20 5.17
CA LEU A 67 4.55 -2.61 4.67
C LEU A 67 5.36 -1.99 5.82
N ASP A 68 4.72 -1.22 6.69
CA ASP A 68 5.38 -0.60 7.85
C ASP A 68 6.11 -1.63 8.70
N SER A 69 5.43 -2.75 9.02
CA SER A 69 5.99 -3.81 9.85
C SER A 69 7.16 -4.52 9.18
N LEU A 70 7.08 -4.76 7.85
CA LEU A 70 8.18 -5.35 7.08
C LEU A 70 9.39 -4.42 7.01
N VAL A 71 9.17 -3.10 6.97
CA VAL A 71 10.27 -2.11 7.00
C VAL A 71 10.88 -2.04 8.40
N ALA A 72 10.06 -1.91 9.44
CA ALA A 72 10.49 -1.85 10.83
C ALA A 72 11.33 -3.08 11.25
N SER A 73 10.91 -4.26 10.85
CA SER A 73 11.61 -5.52 11.15
C SER A 73 12.86 -5.77 10.30
N GLY A 74 13.20 -4.86 9.37
CA GLY A 74 14.33 -4.99 8.45
C GLY A 74 14.15 -6.08 7.39
N SER A 75 12.93 -6.57 7.16
CA SER A 75 12.62 -7.54 6.09
C SER A 75 12.56 -6.86 4.72
N ILE A 76 12.19 -5.57 4.68
CA ILE A 76 12.21 -4.73 3.48
C ILE A 76 12.98 -3.44 3.76
N ASP A 77 13.92 -3.10 2.90
CA ASP A 77 14.57 -1.78 2.90
C ASP A 77 13.77 -0.80 2.04
N ALA A 78 13.53 0.39 2.58
CA ALA A 78 13.04 1.54 1.82
C ALA A 78 14.23 2.39 1.38
N ILE A 79 14.57 2.34 0.09
CA ILE A 79 15.70 3.08 -0.50
C ILE A 79 15.15 4.13 -1.45
N GLY A 80 15.08 5.39 -0.99
CA GLY A 80 14.39 6.46 -1.70
C GLY A 80 12.91 6.11 -1.88
N ASP A 81 12.41 6.14 -3.11
CA ASP A 81 11.04 5.73 -3.46
C ASP A 81 10.91 4.21 -3.73
N GLY A 82 12.02 3.46 -3.63
CA GLY A 82 12.11 2.03 -3.92
C GLY A 82 11.93 1.15 -2.69
N LEU A 83 11.54 -0.10 -2.92
CA LEU A 83 11.45 -1.15 -1.90
C LEU A 83 12.29 -2.35 -2.35
N ALA A 84 13.11 -2.90 -1.45
CA ALA A 84 13.92 -4.09 -1.70
C ALA A 84 13.76 -5.11 -0.57
N VAL A 85 13.60 -6.39 -0.90
CA VAL A 85 13.61 -7.46 0.10
C VAL A 85 15.05 -7.69 0.55
N THR A 86 15.28 -7.76 1.86
CA THR A 86 16.60 -8.05 2.44
C THR A 86 16.83 -9.56 2.51
N ALA A 87 18.07 -10.01 2.73
CA ALA A 87 18.35 -11.43 2.96
C ALA A 87 17.58 -12.00 4.17
N LYS A 88 17.41 -11.17 5.22
CA LYS A 88 16.55 -11.48 6.36
C LYS A 88 15.09 -11.62 5.92
N GLY A 89 14.60 -10.66 5.13
CA GLY A 89 13.24 -10.68 4.61
C GLY A 89 12.92 -11.89 3.75
N GLU A 90 13.86 -12.37 2.93
CA GLU A 90 13.68 -13.62 2.18
C GLU A 90 13.47 -14.81 3.12
N SER A 91 14.23 -14.88 4.21
CA SER A 91 14.11 -15.94 5.22
C SER A 91 12.77 -15.86 5.96
N ASP A 92 12.39 -14.66 6.43
CA ASP A 92 11.13 -14.44 7.16
C ASP A 92 9.90 -14.75 6.28
N LEU A 93 9.94 -14.31 5.02
CA LEU A 93 8.88 -14.56 4.05
C LEU A 93 8.75 -16.05 3.73
N GLN A 94 9.88 -16.77 3.65
CA GLN A 94 9.86 -18.21 3.46
C GLN A 94 9.22 -18.94 4.64
N CYS A 95 9.45 -18.49 5.88
CA CYS A 95 8.81 -19.06 7.07
C CYS A 95 7.27 -18.95 7.05
N ILE A 96 6.71 -17.96 6.34
CA ILE A 96 5.25 -17.80 6.19
C ILE A 96 4.70 -18.39 4.88
N GLY A 97 5.54 -19.10 4.12
CA GLY A 97 5.17 -19.83 2.90
C GLY A 97 5.34 -19.04 1.60
N ILE A 98 6.12 -17.96 1.58
CA ILE A 98 6.37 -17.16 0.38
C ILE A 98 7.77 -17.47 -0.18
N ASP A 99 7.82 -18.11 -1.36
CA ASP A 99 9.07 -18.35 -2.09
C ASP A 99 9.47 -17.12 -2.93
N VAL A 100 10.28 -16.25 -2.35
CA VAL A 100 10.79 -15.03 -3.02
C VAL A 100 11.64 -15.37 -4.26
N GLY A 101 12.36 -16.49 -4.24
CA GLY A 101 13.18 -16.95 -5.37
C GLY A 101 12.35 -17.16 -6.63
N SER A 102 11.20 -17.85 -6.49
CA SER A 102 10.25 -18.02 -7.59
C SER A 102 9.68 -16.68 -8.10
N LEU A 103 9.42 -15.72 -7.20
CA LEU A 103 8.84 -14.42 -7.54
C LEU A 103 9.80 -13.51 -8.31
N LYS A 104 11.12 -13.64 -8.07
CA LYS A 104 12.18 -12.90 -8.80
C LYS A 104 12.28 -13.30 -10.28
N SER A 105 11.83 -14.51 -10.65
CA SER A 105 11.84 -14.99 -12.04
C SER A 105 10.78 -14.31 -12.93
N SER A 106 9.83 -13.59 -12.32
CA SER A 106 8.78 -12.87 -13.04
C SER A 106 9.33 -11.62 -13.74
N ARG A 107 8.74 -11.25 -14.89
CA ARG A 107 9.00 -9.94 -15.53
C ARG A 107 8.49 -8.75 -14.71
N ARG A 108 7.65 -8.97 -13.69
CA ARG A 108 7.12 -7.91 -12.83
C ARG A 108 8.10 -7.57 -11.70
N PRO A 109 8.23 -6.30 -11.30
CA PRO A 109 8.99 -5.93 -10.11
C PRO A 109 8.52 -6.72 -8.87
N LEU A 110 9.49 -7.21 -8.08
CA LEU A 110 9.24 -7.96 -6.86
C LEU A 110 8.46 -7.13 -5.84
N CYS A 111 9.03 -5.97 -5.49
CA CYS A 111 8.41 -4.97 -4.63
C CYS A 111 8.18 -3.67 -5.39
N ARG A 112 7.11 -2.96 -5.06
CA ARG A 112 6.84 -1.62 -5.55
C ARG A 112 6.07 -0.83 -4.49
N SER A 113 6.52 0.39 -4.22
CA SER A 113 5.75 1.33 -3.40
C SER A 113 4.50 1.77 -4.17
N CYS A 114 3.33 1.54 -3.59
CA CYS A 114 2.05 2.01 -4.11
C CYS A 114 1.44 2.97 -3.10
N LEU A 115 1.03 4.17 -3.53
CA LEU A 115 0.45 5.16 -2.63
C LEU A 115 -1.02 4.82 -2.36
N ASP A 116 -1.34 4.56 -1.11
CA ASP A 116 -2.72 4.39 -0.68
C ASP A 116 -3.40 5.76 -0.59
N TRP A 117 -4.45 5.97 -1.40
CA TRP A 117 -5.16 7.24 -1.45
C TRP A 117 -6.03 7.54 -0.21
N SER A 118 -6.44 6.51 0.56
CA SER A 118 -7.18 6.70 1.81
C SER A 118 -6.25 6.99 2.97
N GLU A 119 -5.17 6.22 3.09
CA GLU A 119 -4.21 6.37 4.20
C GLU A 119 -3.17 7.47 3.92
N ARG A 120 -3.01 7.89 2.65
CA ARG A 120 -1.94 8.78 2.17
C ARG A 120 -0.53 8.25 2.49
N ARG A 121 -0.39 6.93 2.58
CA ARG A 121 0.84 6.21 2.93
C ARG A 121 1.10 5.09 1.95
N ALA A 122 2.36 4.67 1.85
CA ALA A 122 2.72 3.59 0.94
C ALA A 122 2.21 2.24 1.45
N HIS A 123 1.86 1.35 0.53
CA HIS A 123 1.60 -0.06 0.77
C HIS A 123 2.32 -0.91 -0.29
N LEU A 124 2.43 -2.22 -0.03
CA LEU A 124 3.27 -3.12 -0.82
C LEU A 124 2.55 -3.63 -2.08
N ALA A 125 3.03 -3.21 -3.25
CA ALA A 125 2.68 -3.77 -4.54
C ALA A 125 3.83 -4.62 -5.12
N GLY A 126 3.64 -5.14 -6.33
CA GLY A 126 4.60 -6.03 -6.99
C GLY A 126 4.17 -7.50 -6.91
N SER A 127 5.03 -8.41 -7.38
CA SER A 127 4.75 -9.84 -7.28
C SER A 127 4.68 -10.31 -5.81
N LEU A 128 5.44 -9.69 -4.91
CA LEU A 128 5.39 -9.98 -3.48
C LEU A 128 4.06 -9.55 -2.84
N GLY A 129 3.60 -8.33 -3.09
CA GLY A 129 2.33 -7.84 -2.56
C GLY A 129 1.14 -8.69 -3.02
N LYS A 130 1.18 -9.19 -4.27
CA LYS A 130 0.19 -10.15 -4.79
C LYS A 130 0.29 -11.50 -4.07
N ALA A 131 1.51 -12.05 -3.94
CA ALA A 131 1.73 -13.35 -3.32
C ALA A 131 1.27 -13.38 -1.85
N LEU A 132 1.54 -12.31 -1.10
CA LEU A 132 1.06 -12.17 0.28
C LEU A 132 -0.47 -12.15 0.35
N LEU A 133 -1.14 -11.37 -0.50
CA LEU A 133 -2.60 -11.35 -0.55
C LEU A 133 -3.18 -12.74 -0.88
N SER A 134 -2.60 -13.42 -1.87
CA SER A 134 -2.98 -14.79 -2.23
C SER A 134 -2.79 -15.76 -1.07
N ASN A 135 -1.64 -15.71 -0.38
CA ASN A 135 -1.35 -16.55 0.78
C ASN A 135 -2.38 -16.36 1.91
N PHE A 136 -2.81 -15.12 2.19
CA PHE A 136 -3.87 -14.88 3.18
C PHE A 136 -5.21 -15.47 2.76
N MET A 137 -5.54 -15.45 1.47
CA MET A 137 -6.78 -16.06 0.95
C MET A 137 -6.72 -17.59 0.98
N GLU A 138 -5.59 -18.18 0.58
CA GLU A 138 -5.37 -19.63 0.55
C GLU A 138 -5.36 -20.23 1.95
N LYS A 139 -4.83 -19.52 2.95
CA LYS A 139 -4.91 -19.91 4.37
C LYS A 139 -6.31 -19.71 4.98
N GLY A 140 -7.28 -19.16 4.24
CA GLY A 140 -8.62 -18.84 4.74
C GLY A 140 -8.64 -17.68 5.75
N TRP A 141 -7.57 -16.88 5.83
CA TRP A 141 -7.49 -15.74 6.75
C TRP A 141 -8.32 -14.57 6.26
N ALA A 142 -8.39 -14.40 4.94
CA ALA A 142 -9.12 -13.32 4.30
C ALA A 142 -9.93 -13.81 3.12
N ARG A 143 -11.05 -13.14 2.85
CA ARG A 143 -11.87 -13.40 1.66
C ARG A 143 -12.27 -12.10 0.98
N ARG A 144 -12.40 -12.14 -0.34
CA ARG A 144 -12.96 -11.04 -1.12
C ARG A 144 -14.47 -11.02 -0.94
N MET A 145 -15.04 -9.84 -0.77
CA MET A 145 -16.50 -9.69 -0.78
C MET A 145 -16.99 -9.69 -2.24
N PRO A 146 -18.08 -10.40 -2.55
CA PRO A 146 -18.72 -10.30 -3.86
C PRO A 146 -19.08 -8.84 -4.15
N GLU A 147 -18.90 -8.42 -5.41
CA GLU A 147 -19.27 -7.08 -5.91
C GLU A 147 -18.59 -5.88 -5.21
N SER A 148 -17.57 -6.15 -4.38
CA SER A 148 -16.83 -5.12 -3.66
C SER A 148 -15.33 -5.39 -3.71
N ARG A 149 -14.53 -4.32 -3.62
CA ARG A 149 -13.07 -4.44 -3.45
C ARG A 149 -12.67 -4.78 -2.00
N SER A 150 -13.64 -4.85 -1.09
CA SER A 150 -13.38 -5.15 0.33
C SER A 150 -12.79 -6.54 0.51
N VAL A 151 -11.79 -6.60 1.39
CA VAL A 151 -11.17 -7.84 1.85
C VAL A 151 -11.52 -8.00 3.32
N VAL A 152 -12.29 -9.04 3.64
CA VAL A 152 -12.72 -9.30 5.02
C VAL A 152 -11.84 -10.39 5.60
N PHE A 153 -11.16 -10.06 6.70
CA PHE A 153 -10.42 -11.03 7.48
C PHE A 153 -11.38 -11.79 8.41
N SER A 154 -11.18 -13.09 8.56
CA SER A 154 -11.80 -13.86 9.63
C SER A 154 -11.20 -13.44 10.98
N PRO A 155 -11.88 -13.65 12.11
CA PRO A 155 -11.33 -13.29 13.42
C PRO A 155 -9.97 -13.94 13.70
N GLU A 156 -9.78 -15.19 13.29
CA GLU A 156 -8.48 -15.88 13.40
C GLU A 156 -7.46 -15.33 12.41
N GLY A 157 -7.86 -15.12 11.16
CA GLY A 157 -6.99 -14.55 10.14
C GLY A 157 -6.46 -13.17 10.50
N GLU A 158 -7.31 -12.34 11.10
CA GLU A 158 -6.93 -11.03 11.63
C GLU A 158 -5.93 -11.16 12.79
N ARG A 159 -6.19 -12.04 13.76
CA ARG A 159 -5.22 -12.28 14.86
C ARG A 159 -3.85 -12.69 14.33
N GLN A 160 -3.81 -13.63 13.38
CA GLN A 160 -2.55 -14.10 12.80
C GLN A 160 -1.87 -13.01 11.95
N PHE A 161 -2.64 -12.24 11.18
CA PHE A 161 -2.12 -11.10 10.43
C PHE A 161 -1.47 -10.06 11.35
N LEU A 162 -2.15 -9.67 12.42
CA LEU A 162 -1.64 -8.66 13.37
C LEU A 162 -0.41 -9.16 14.14
N LYS A 163 -0.30 -10.49 14.36
CA LYS A 163 0.87 -11.13 14.95
C LYS A 163 2.06 -11.17 13.98
N LEU A 164 1.82 -11.42 12.70
CA LEU A 164 2.86 -11.41 11.67
C LEU A 164 3.33 -9.99 11.34
N PHE A 165 2.43 -9.00 11.40
CA PHE A 165 2.71 -7.61 11.08
C PHE A 165 2.40 -6.70 12.28
N PRO A 166 3.18 -6.76 13.38
CA PRO A 166 3.03 -5.84 14.49
C PRO A 166 3.39 -4.42 14.08
N LEU A 167 2.72 -3.43 14.68
CA LEU A 167 3.19 -2.04 14.65
C LEU A 167 4.24 -1.88 15.77
N GLU A 168 5.32 -1.15 15.50
CA GLU A 168 6.19 -0.67 16.58
C GLU A 168 5.41 0.31 17.45
N ASN A 169 5.57 0.21 18.77
CA ASN A 169 5.06 1.19 19.74
C ASN A 169 5.96 2.40 19.83
#